data_AF-A0A066XWR6-F1
#
_entry.id   AF-A0A066XWR6-F1
#
_cell.length_a   1.000
_cell.length_b   1.000
_cell.length_c   1.000
_cell.angle_alpha   90.00
_cell.angle_beta   90.00
_cell.angle_gamma   90.00
#
_symmetry.space_group_name_H-M   'P 1'
#
loop_
_entity.id
_entity.type
_entity.pdbx_description
1 polymer ?
#
loop_
_entity_poly.entity_id
_entity_poly.type
_entity_poly.pdbx_seq_one_letter_code
_entity_poly.pdbx_strand_id
1 'polypeptide(L)'
;MEEPPDNDSATAKMLLVQDAVDILNRASDLLPDNPTTVNERQLRNLAEFGKAISLCGNDAAKLDLQYQNQLIPLGQPPAQENVFLEDYEEKMEILSFIASTSFVQQPGMKAERVDRTLVSRFVWACIWVTPIETMRHWKEEIDDDEPLPFDEMVLNLSNSLPRLIQWWRGTNAGPRPSLARQQAPRKVALQRDNYRCVLMGSHDPEVAHIYPHASTPHAKACSRVSKALQSLWGDGPIKEFMQQMNTDTLDIPQNMMTLNCLIHFWLDNFKIALEPLEEISSKNELVLRIRHLKDSSLRPKRGQQSAYEFGGLSIDTDPKDYLRDILTPAGHKLELDARHVQTGHPIRDGHVFSIRTTDPVSHPLPSLRIIQVQYRMILMIRLAGAAEDQDDDEDGPDPPPDTISTEYEEEDEIMDSNERIMSWADF
;
A
#
# COMPACT_ATOMS: atom_id res chain seq x y z
N MET A 1 15.73 -49.86 -7.24
CA MET A 1 14.39 -50.22 -6.74
C MET A 1 14.02 -49.13 -5.77
N GLU A 2 13.36 -48.08 -6.28
CA GLU A 2 12.74 -47.08 -5.42
C GLU A 2 11.42 -47.69 -4.93
N GLU A 3 11.24 -47.76 -3.62
CA GLU A 3 9.98 -48.18 -3.01
C GLU A 3 8.90 -47.14 -3.34
N PRO A 4 7.66 -47.56 -3.67
CA PRO A 4 6.58 -46.64 -3.94
C PRO A 4 6.19 -45.91 -2.65
N PRO A 5 5.80 -44.63 -2.72
CA PRO A 5 5.40 -43.88 -1.54
C PRO A 5 4.15 -44.51 -0.89
N ASP A 6 4.20 -44.67 0.44
CA ASP A 6 3.17 -45.26 1.29
C ASP A 6 1.89 -44.40 1.30
N ASN A 7 1.00 -44.69 0.35
CA ASN A 7 -0.24 -43.96 0.09
C ASN A 7 -1.31 -44.19 1.19
N ASP A 8 -1.20 -45.28 1.95
CA ASP A 8 -2.16 -45.66 2.99
C ASP A 8 -2.03 -44.77 4.24
N SER A 9 -0.82 -44.33 4.57
CA SER A 9 -0.54 -43.45 5.71
C SER A 9 -1.14 -42.05 5.56
N ALA A 10 -1.15 -41.50 4.34
CA ALA A 10 -1.72 -40.19 4.05
C ALA A 10 -3.26 -40.21 4.12
N THR A 11 -3.89 -41.27 3.63
CA THR A 11 -5.36 -41.40 3.61
C THR A 11 -5.91 -41.62 5.03
N ALA A 12 -5.22 -42.38 5.87
CA ALA A 12 -5.60 -42.58 7.27
C ALA A 12 -5.52 -41.29 8.10
N LYS A 13 -4.51 -40.44 7.88
CA LYS A 13 -4.41 -39.12 8.54
C LYS A 13 -5.53 -38.18 8.11
N MET A 14 -5.91 -38.21 6.83
CA MET A 14 -6.97 -37.36 6.29
C MET A 14 -8.35 -37.71 6.86
N LEU A 15 -8.64 -39.02 7.05
CA LEU A 15 -9.86 -39.49 7.70
C LEU A 15 -9.97 -39.03 9.16
N LEU A 16 -8.88 -39.09 9.93
CA LEU A 16 -8.86 -38.65 11.32
C LEU A 16 -9.10 -37.13 11.48
N VAL A 17 -8.57 -36.33 10.55
CA VAL A 17 -8.82 -34.88 10.53
C VAL A 17 -10.29 -34.61 10.21
N GLN A 18 -10.87 -35.31 9.25
CA GLN A 18 -12.28 -35.12 8.88
C GLN A 18 -13.23 -35.50 10.03
N ASP A 19 -12.97 -36.61 10.72
CA ASP A 19 -13.77 -37.02 11.88
C ASP A 19 -13.70 -35.98 13.00
N ALA A 20 -12.52 -35.41 13.26
CA ALA A 20 -12.35 -34.35 14.24
C ALA A 20 -13.11 -33.08 13.86
N VAL A 21 -13.09 -32.68 12.58
CA VAL A 21 -13.85 -31.54 12.05
C VAL A 21 -15.36 -31.77 12.20
N ASP A 22 -15.85 -32.97 11.90
CA ASP A 22 -17.27 -33.31 12.01
C ASP A 22 -17.76 -33.28 13.47
N ILE A 23 -16.94 -33.73 14.42
CA ILE A 23 -17.24 -33.63 15.86
C ILE A 23 -17.32 -32.16 16.30
N LEU A 24 -16.38 -31.32 15.85
CA LEU A 24 -16.35 -29.90 16.17
C LEU A 24 -17.54 -29.14 15.59
N ASN A 25 -17.95 -29.46 14.37
CA ASN A 25 -19.14 -28.88 13.74
C ASN A 25 -20.41 -29.23 14.50
N ARG A 26 -20.60 -30.50 14.89
CA ARG A 26 -21.76 -30.93 15.70
C ARG A 26 -21.76 -30.28 17.09
N ALA A 27 -20.60 -30.06 17.68
CA ALA A 27 -20.49 -29.35 18.95
C ALA A 27 -20.85 -27.87 18.80
N SER A 28 -20.54 -27.25 17.65
CA SER A 28 -20.93 -25.87 17.31
C SER A 28 -22.44 -25.66 17.32
N ASP A 29 -23.19 -26.60 16.72
CA ASP A 29 -24.65 -26.52 16.59
C ASP A 29 -25.38 -26.59 17.95
N LEU A 30 -24.68 -27.04 19.00
CA LEU A 30 -25.19 -27.13 20.37
C LEU A 30 -24.86 -25.89 21.22
N LEU A 31 -24.07 -24.94 20.69
CA LEU A 31 -23.70 -23.72 21.41
C LEU A 31 -24.78 -22.65 21.24
N PRO A 32 -25.04 -21.83 22.28
CA PRO A 32 -25.91 -20.68 22.16
C PRO A 32 -25.30 -19.63 21.21
N ASP A 33 -26.17 -18.92 20.47
CA ASP A 33 -25.76 -17.87 19.51
C ASP A 33 -24.83 -16.81 20.13
N ASN A 34 -25.05 -16.53 21.42
CA ASN A 34 -24.25 -15.62 22.24
C ASN A 34 -23.62 -16.38 23.43
N PRO A 35 -22.38 -16.90 23.27
CA PRO A 35 -21.70 -17.62 24.35
C PRO A 35 -21.36 -16.67 25.50
N THR A 36 -21.76 -17.02 26.71
CA THR A 36 -21.60 -16.18 27.91
C THR A 36 -20.42 -16.64 28.76
N THR A 37 -20.06 -17.92 28.67
CA THR A 37 -18.96 -18.52 29.43
C THR A 37 -17.65 -18.57 28.64
N VAL A 38 -16.54 -18.81 29.34
CA VAL A 38 -15.22 -18.99 28.70
C VAL A 38 -15.18 -20.28 27.88
N ASN A 39 -15.77 -21.37 28.41
CA ASN A 39 -15.78 -22.68 27.75
C ASN A 39 -16.61 -22.67 26.45
N GLU A 40 -17.76 -21.99 26.43
CA GLU A 40 -18.57 -21.83 25.21
C GLU A 40 -17.83 -21.04 24.14
N ARG A 41 -17.09 -19.99 24.53
CA ARG A 41 -16.24 -19.22 23.60
C ARG A 41 -15.11 -20.08 23.03
N GLN A 42 -14.45 -20.88 23.85
CA GLN A 42 -13.39 -21.80 23.40
C GLN A 42 -13.92 -22.87 22.44
N LEU A 43 -15.08 -23.47 22.75
CA LEU A 43 -15.72 -24.44 21.87
C LEU A 43 -16.16 -23.83 20.54
N ARG A 44 -16.69 -22.59 20.56
CA ARG A 44 -17.02 -21.87 19.33
C ARG A 44 -15.78 -21.62 18.47
N ASN A 45 -14.68 -21.18 19.09
CA ASN A 45 -13.43 -20.95 18.37
C ASN A 45 -12.86 -22.24 17.76
N LEU A 46 -12.92 -23.36 18.49
CA LEU A 46 -12.53 -24.68 17.98
C LEU A 46 -13.43 -25.14 16.83
N ALA A 47 -14.74 -24.88 16.88
CA ALA A 47 -15.64 -25.17 15.78
C ALA A 47 -15.34 -24.33 14.53
N GLU A 48 -15.11 -23.02 14.69
CA GLU A 48 -14.72 -22.14 13.59
C GLU A 48 -13.37 -22.57 12.98
N PHE A 49 -12.42 -23.04 13.81
CA PHE A 49 -11.18 -23.66 13.34
C PHE A 49 -11.43 -24.91 12.48
N GLY A 50 -12.31 -25.81 12.93
CA GLY A 50 -12.69 -27.00 12.17
C GLY A 50 -13.31 -26.67 10.81
N LYS A 51 -14.18 -25.65 10.77
CA LYS A 51 -14.75 -25.12 9.51
C LYS A 51 -13.67 -24.54 8.61
N ALA A 52 -12.72 -23.79 9.16
CA ALA A 52 -11.60 -23.23 8.41
C ALA A 52 -10.75 -24.34 7.76
N ILE A 53 -10.41 -25.41 8.49
CA ILE A 53 -9.72 -26.59 7.93
C ILE A 53 -10.52 -27.18 6.77
N SER A 54 -11.82 -27.41 6.96
CA SER A 54 -12.68 -27.97 5.90
C SER A 54 -12.74 -27.10 4.64
N LEU A 55 -12.75 -25.77 4.80
CA LEU A 55 -12.82 -24.81 3.69
C LEU A 55 -11.48 -24.62 2.98
N CYS A 56 -10.36 -24.84 3.68
CA CYS A 56 -9.02 -24.70 3.14
C CYS A 56 -8.49 -26.00 2.53
N GLY A 57 -9.02 -27.16 2.94
CA GLY A 57 -8.52 -28.46 2.49
C GLY A 57 -7.04 -28.62 2.89
N ASN A 58 -6.19 -28.98 1.92
CA ASN A 58 -4.75 -29.13 2.13
C ASN A 58 -3.95 -27.83 1.88
N ASP A 59 -4.62 -26.69 1.64
CA ASP A 59 -3.97 -25.41 1.41
C ASP A 59 -3.55 -24.76 2.74
N ALA A 60 -2.32 -25.06 3.16
CA ALA A 60 -1.76 -24.57 4.42
C ALA A 60 -1.66 -23.05 4.48
N ALA A 61 -1.39 -22.37 3.35
CA ALA A 61 -1.30 -20.91 3.30
C ALA A 61 -2.67 -20.26 3.52
N LYS A 62 -3.71 -20.85 2.91
CA LYS A 62 -5.10 -20.40 3.09
C LYS A 62 -5.61 -20.64 4.52
N LEU A 63 -5.18 -21.74 5.15
CA LEU A 63 -5.51 -22.04 6.55
C LEU A 63 -4.83 -21.08 7.53
N ASP A 64 -3.54 -20.80 7.33
CA ASP A 64 -2.79 -19.84 8.15
C ASP A 64 -3.42 -18.44 8.08
N LEU A 65 -3.93 -18.05 6.91
CA LEU A 65 -4.65 -16.81 6.73
C LEU A 65 -5.96 -16.73 7.52
N GLN A 66 -6.77 -17.80 7.47
CA GLN A 66 -8.00 -17.90 8.26
C GLN A 66 -7.69 -17.76 9.75
N TYR A 67 -6.59 -18.35 10.20
CA TYR A 67 -6.13 -18.25 11.58
C TYR A 67 -5.72 -16.81 11.95
N GLN A 68 -4.94 -16.13 11.10
CA GLN A 68 -4.57 -14.72 11.25
C GLN A 68 -5.82 -13.80 11.33
N ASN A 69 -6.88 -14.14 10.59
CA ASN A 69 -8.12 -13.36 10.53
C ASN A 69 -9.07 -13.57 11.69
N GLN A 70 -9.10 -14.78 12.27
CA GLN A 70 -10.09 -15.14 13.27
C GLN A 70 -9.62 -14.98 14.72
N LEU A 71 -8.31 -14.76 14.97
CA LEU A 71 -7.74 -14.73 16.33
C LEU A 71 -8.33 -15.85 17.21
N ILE A 72 -8.38 -17.08 16.69
CA ILE A 72 -8.64 -18.27 17.52
C ILE A 72 -7.45 -18.34 18.48
N PRO A 73 -7.59 -18.03 19.77
CA PRO A 73 -6.44 -17.88 20.65
C PRO A 73 -6.01 -19.28 21.09
N LEU A 74 -5.24 -19.97 20.24
CA LEU A 74 -4.50 -21.17 20.58
C LEU A 74 -3.04 -20.98 20.14
N GLY A 75 -2.38 -20.04 20.80
CA GLY A 75 -1.02 -19.61 20.49
C GLY A 75 -0.98 -18.09 20.44
N GLN A 76 0.08 -17.48 20.97
CA GLN A 76 0.28 -16.04 20.79
C GLN A 76 0.28 -15.76 19.28
N PRO A 77 -0.50 -14.76 18.79
CA PRO A 77 -0.35 -14.34 17.40
C PRO A 77 1.14 -14.02 17.18
N PRO A 78 1.71 -14.36 16.00
CA PRO A 78 3.04 -13.87 15.67
C PRO A 78 3.04 -12.37 15.96
N ALA A 79 4.09 -11.90 16.65
CA ALA A 79 4.17 -10.52 17.11
C ALA A 79 3.73 -9.62 15.95
N GLN A 80 2.80 -8.69 16.22
CA GLN A 80 2.41 -7.65 15.28
C GLN A 80 3.65 -6.82 14.98
N GLU A 81 4.46 -7.29 14.05
CA GLU A 81 5.67 -6.64 13.63
C GLU A 81 5.24 -5.47 12.77
N ASN A 82 5.67 -4.29 13.23
CA ASN A 82 5.60 -3.08 12.44
C ASN A 82 6.13 -3.40 11.04
N VAL A 83 5.35 -3.09 10.01
CA VAL A 83 5.68 -3.38 8.60
C VAL A 83 7.08 -2.88 8.19
N PHE A 84 7.56 -1.80 8.82
CA PHE A 84 8.90 -1.28 8.58
C PHE A 84 10.02 -2.14 9.17
N LEU A 85 9.71 -3.15 9.97
CA LEU A 85 10.65 -4.05 10.64
C LEU A 85 10.56 -5.50 10.11
N GLU A 86 9.83 -5.71 9.02
CA GLU A 86 9.84 -7.00 8.32
C GLU A 86 11.23 -7.27 7.74
N ASP A 87 11.71 -8.50 7.94
CA ASP A 87 13.05 -8.94 7.60
C ASP A 87 14.16 -8.05 8.19
N TYR A 88 13.88 -7.36 9.32
CA TYR A 88 14.74 -6.28 9.85
C TYR A 88 16.20 -6.71 10.02
N GLU A 89 16.45 -7.84 10.68
CA GLU A 89 17.83 -8.28 10.99
C GLU A 89 18.63 -8.52 9.71
N GLU A 90 18.01 -9.15 8.72
CA GLU A 90 18.66 -9.46 7.44
C GLU A 90 18.84 -8.21 6.58
N LYS A 91 17.83 -7.34 6.51
CA LYS A 91 17.95 -6.04 5.83
C LYS A 91 19.07 -5.21 6.43
N MET A 92 19.16 -5.14 7.75
CA MET A 92 20.24 -4.43 8.44
C MET A 92 21.60 -5.05 8.13
N GLU A 93 21.72 -6.38 8.17
CA GLU A 93 22.97 -7.07 7.82
C GLU A 93 23.43 -6.71 6.40
N ILE A 94 22.54 -6.82 5.41
CA ILE A 94 22.86 -6.53 4.01
C ILE A 94 23.22 -5.05 3.84
N LEU A 95 22.44 -4.13 4.40
CA LEU A 95 22.70 -2.70 4.23
C LEU A 95 23.98 -2.26 4.93
N SER A 96 24.29 -2.80 6.12
CA SER A 96 25.58 -2.58 6.79
C SER A 96 26.75 -3.15 5.99
N PHE A 97 26.58 -4.31 5.36
CA PHE A 97 27.57 -4.86 4.44
C PHE A 97 27.81 -3.91 3.26
N ILE A 98 26.76 -3.52 2.53
CA ILE A 98 26.86 -2.60 1.38
C ILE A 98 27.48 -1.25 1.79
N ALA A 99 27.10 -0.72 2.96
CA ALA A 99 27.60 0.56 3.46
C ALA A 99 29.09 0.55 3.83
N SER A 100 29.65 -0.61 4.18
CA SER A 100 31.02 -0.76 4.67
C SER A 100 31.99 -1.39 3.64
N THR A 101 31.45 -2.09 2.65
CA THR A 101 32.21 -2.76 1.59
C THR A 101 32.54 -1.79 0.44
N SER A 102 33.72 -1.94 -0.14
CA SER A 102 34.07 -1.30 -1.41
C SER A 102 33.86 -2.31 -2.53
N PHE A 103 33.08 -1.95 -3.54
CA PHE A 103 32.75 -2.84 -4.66
C PHE A 103 32.76 -2.08 -5.99
N VAL A 104 32.86 -2.82 -7.09
CA VAL A 104 32.98 -2.25 -8.43
C VAL A 104 31.60 -1.75 -8.88
N GLN A 105 31.49 -0.48 -9.26
CA GLN A 105 30.23 0.10 -9.75
C GLN A 105 29.99 -0.19 -11.23
N GLN A 106 31.06 -0.25 -12.03
CA GLN A 106 31.02 -0.53 -13.47
C GLN A 106 32.26 -1.32 -13.90
N PRO A 107 32.16 -2.16 -14.96
CA PRO A 107 33.30 -2.91 -15.46
C PRO A 107 34.53 -2.04 -15.73
N GLY A 108 35.66 -2.38 -15.11
CA GLY A 108 36.93 -1.67 -15.27
C GLY A 108 37.12 -0.42 -14.39
N MET A 109 36.13 -0.06 -13.56
CA MET A 109 36.30 0.95 -12.52
C MET A 109 36.95 0.38 -11.26
N LYS A 110 37.51 1.26 -10.43
CA LYS A 110 38.01 0.88 -9.11
C LYS A 110 36.84 0.62 -8.17
N ALA A 111 36.99 -0.34 -7.26
CA ALA A 111 36.04 -0.55 -6.19
C ALA A 111 35.99 0.67 -5.25
N GLU A 112 34.78 1.16 -4.99
CA GLU A 112 34.51 2.33 -4.16
C GLU A 112 33.37 2.03 -3.18
N ARG A 113 33.26 2.82 -2.11
CA ARG A 113 32.13 2.73 -1.17
C ARG A 113 30.99 3.61 -1.66
N VAL A 114 29.76 3.25 -1.31
CA VAL A 114 28.56 4.05 -1.61
C VAL A 114 28.73 5.50 -1.14
N ASP A 115 28.46 6.44 -2.05
CA ASP A 115 28.50 7.86 -1.71
C ASP A 115 27.26 8.29 -0.90
N ARG A 116 27.46 8.46 0.41
CA ARG A 116 26.40 8.88 1.34
C ARG A 116 25.80 10.25 1.00
N THR A 117 26.51 11.09 0.25
CA THR A 117 25.98 12.40 -0.17
C THR A 117 24.84 12.27 -1.19
N LEU A 118 24.69 11.12 -1.82
CA LEU A 118 23.61 10.83 -2.77
C LEU A 118 22.32 10.33 -2.10
N VAL A 119 22.41 9.92 -0.84
CA VAL A 119 21.32 9.23 -0.13
C VAL A 119 20.50 10.23 0.69
N SER A 120 19.41 10.70 0.10
CA SER A 120 18.40 11.51 0.80
C SER A 120 17.45 10.64 1.64
N ARG A 121 16.61 11.25 2.47
CA ARG A 121 15.56 10.56 3.23
C ARG A 121 14.62 9.74 2.35
N PHE A 122 14.37 10.22 1.13
CA PHE A 122 13.51 9.52 0.17
C PHE A 122 14.19 8.31 -0.42
N VAL A 123 15.47 8.44 -0.79
CA VAL A 123 16.25 7.33 -1.35
C VAL A 123 16.45 6.25 -0.29
N TRP A 124 16.82 6.64 0.93
CA TRP A 124 16.94 5.71 2.07
C TRP A 124 15.62 4.97 2.32
N ALA A 125 14.49 5.68 2.41
CA ALA A 125 13.19 5.03 2.63
C ALA A 125 12.82 4.09 1.47
N CYS A 126 13.11 4.47 0.22
CA CYS A 126 12.86 3.66 -0.96
C CYS A 126 13.69 2.37 -0.95
N ILE A 127 14.97 2.46 -0.57
CA ILE A 127 15.85 1.30 -0.37
C ILE A 127 15.27 0.43 0.74
N TRP A 128 14.92 0.99 1.90
CA TRP A 128 14.43 0.20 3.04
C TRP A 128 13.17 -0.62 2.74
N VAL A 129 12.22 -0.07 1.97
CA VAL A 129 10.98 -0.77 1.58
C VAL A 129 11.14 -1.69 0.36
N THR A 130 12.37 -1.86 -0.12
CA THR A 130 12.71 -2.83 -1.18
C THR A 130 12.46 -4.26 -0.66
N PRO A 131 11.92 -5.16 -1.50
CA PRO A 131 11.84 -6.59 -1.18
C PRO A 131 13.21 -7.15 -0.76
N ILE A 132 13.22 -8.03 0.24
CA ILE A 132 14.46 -8.63 0.76
C ILE A 132 15.22 -9.40 -0.32
N GLU A 133 14.53 -10.09 -1.22
CA GLU A 133 15.16 -10.84 -2.32
C GLU A 133 16.01 -9.95 -3.24
N THR A 134 15.57 -8.71 -3.48
CA THR A 134 16.36 -7.76 -4.27
C THR A 134 17.62 -7.33 -3.53
N MET A 135 17.55 -7.15 -2.21
CA MET A 135 18.73 -6.85 -1.39
C MET A 135 19.71 -8.02 -1.34
N ARG A 136 19.20 -9.27 -1.22
CA ARG A 136 20.04 -10.48 -1.28
C ARG A 136 20.80 -10.55 -2.60
N HIS A 137 20.12 -10.27 -3.71
CA HIS A 137 20.75 -10.23 -5.02
C HIS A 137 21.89 -9.20 -5.10
N TRP A 138 21.71 -7.99 -4.55
CA TRP A 138 22.81 -7.00 -4.47
C TRP A 138 24.00 -7.52 -3.66
N LYS A 139 23.73 -8.23 -2.56
CA LYS A 139 24.79 -8.83 -1.75
C LYS A 139 25.53 -9.92 -2.54
N GLU A 140 24.81 -10.77 -3.25
CA GLU A 140 25.37 -11.82 -4.11
C GLU A 140 26.26 -11.24 -5.20
N GLU A 141 25.80 -10.20 -5.92
CA GLU A 141 26.61 -9.53 -6.95
C GLU A 141 27.92 -8.98 -6.37
N ILE A 142 27.88 -8.38 -5.18
CA ILE A 142 29.08 -7.88 -4.51
C ILE A 142 30.00 -9.02 -4.05
N ASP A 143 29.45 -10.10 -3.48
CA ASP A 143 30.23 -11.25 -3.02
C ASP A 143 30.93 -11.97 -4.18
N ASP A 144 30.30 -11.98 -5.37
CA ASP A 144 30.83 -12.58 -6.60
C ASP A 144 31.80 -11.64 -7.37
N ASP A 145 32.17 -10.49 -6.79
CA ASP A 145 32.98 -9.43 -7.42
C ASP A 145 32.37 -8.88 -8.73
N GLU A 146 31.06 -9.06 -8.93
CA GLU A 146 30.34 -8.56 -10.10
C GLU A 146 30.01 -7.05 -9.94
N PRO A 147 30.02 -6.26 -11.03
CA PRO A 147 29.71 -4.84 -10.96
C PRO A 147 28.24 -4.56 -10.59
N LEU A 148 28.02 -3.85 -9.48
CA LEU A 148 26.70 -3.36 -9.06
C LEU A 148 26.66 -1.83 -9.21
N PRO A 149 25.90 -1.26 -10.18
CA PRO A 149 25.83 0.20 -10.41
C PRO A 149 24.93 0.90 -9.37
N PHE A 150 25.25 0.73 -8.10
CA PHE A 150 24.47 1.20 -6.96
C PHE A 150 24.40 2.73 -6.92
N ASP A 151 25.50 3.44 -7.16
CA ASP A 151 25.53 4.91 -7.12
C ASP A 151 24.69 5.52 -8.26
N GLU A 152 24.69 4.89 -9.44
CA GLU A 152 23.82 5.30 -10.55
C GLU A 152 22.34 5.09 -10.18
N MET A 153 22.01 3.96 -9.55
CA MET A 153 20.66 3.70 -9.03
C MET A 153 20.24 4.77 -8.00
N VAL A 154 21.08 5.05 -7.00
CA VAL A 154 20.83 6.04 -5.94
C VAL A 154 20.67 7.44 -6.55
N LEU A 155 21.52 7.83 -7.49
CA LEU A 155 21.43 9.12 -8.18
C LEU A 155 20.13 9.24 -8.99
N ASN A 156 19.75 8.19 -9.73
CA ASN A 156 18.50 8.15 -10.49
C ASN A 156 17.28 8.28 -9.58
N LEU A 157 17.28 7.63 -8.41
CA LEU A 157 16.25 7.77 -7.39
C LEU A 157 16.21 9.18 -6.80
N SER A 158 17.36 9.75 -6.43
CA SER A 158 17.45 11.08 -5.85
C SER A 158 16.84 12.15 -6.77
N ASN A 159 17.06 12.02 -8.07
CA ASN A 159 16.48 12.91 -9.08
C ASN A 159 14.97 12.69 -9.32
N SER A 160 14.47 11.48 -9.06
CA SER A 160 13.13 11.04 -9.46
C SER A 160 12.10 11.13 -8.33
N LEU A 161 12.48 10.71 -7.12
CA LEU A 161 11.57 10.51 -6.00
C LEU A 161 10.86 11.78 -5.53
N PRO A 162 11.50 12.96 -5.39
CA PRO A 162 10.81 14.16 -4.92
C PRO A 162 9.59 14.52 -5.78
N ARG A 163 9.74 14.46 -7.12
CA ARG A 163 8.64 14.72 -8.06
C ARG A 163 7.59 13.62 -8.04
N LEU A 164 8.02 12.36 -7.98
CA LEU A 164 7.11 11.22 -7.93
C LEU A 164 6.20 11.30 -6.70
N ILE A 165 6.77 11.60 -5.52
CA ILE A 165 6.04 11.77 -4.27
C ILE A 165 5.07 12.93 -4.36
N GLN A 166 5.50 14.07 -4.91
CA GLN A 166 4.63 15.22 -5.11
C GLN A 166 3.41 14.90 -5.99
N TRP A 167 3.62 14.19 -7.10
CA TRP A 167 2.51 13.75 -7.95
C TRP A 167 1.60 12.77 -7.22
N TRP A 168 2.17 11.81 -6.49
CA TRP A 168 1.41 10.80 -5.74
C TRP A 168 0.57 11.42 -4.63
N ARG A 169 1.04 12.51 -4.01
CA ARG A 169 0.29 13.29 -3.00
C ARG A 169 -0.68 14.29 -3.59
N GLY A 170 -0.56 14.60 -4.89
CA GLY A 170 -1.38 15.63 -5.54
C GLY A 170 -0.97 17.07 -5.24
N THR A 171 0.16 17.32 -4.56
CA THR A 171 0.60 18.63 -4.04
C THR A 171 1.23 19.56 -5.09
N ASN A 172 0.69 19.61 -6.32
CA ASN A 172 1.12 20.53 -7.38
C ASN A 172 -0.01 20.90 -8.35
N ALA A 173 -1.24 20.87 -7.86
CA ALA A 173 -2.41 21.27 -8.60
C ALA A 173 -2.44 22.80 -8.75
N GLY A 174 -1.96 23.36 -9.86
CA GLY A 174 -2.51 24.64 -10.32
C GLY A 174 -4.04 24.54 -10.46
N PRO A 175 -4.79 25.66 -10.63
CA PRO A 175 -6.25 25.64 -10.72
C PRO A 175 -6.70 24.61 -11.76
N ARG A 176 -7.43 23.58 -11.29
CA ARG A 176 -7.75 22.41 -12.12
C ARG A 176 -9.12 22.55 -12.76
N PRO A 177 -9.27 22.19 -14.05
CA PRO A 177 -10.53 21.63 -14.49
C PRO A 177 -10.72 20.33 -13.70
N SER A 178 -11.72 20.28 -12.82
CA SER A 178 -12.20 19.03 -12.25
C SER A 178 -12.59 18.10 -13.40
N LEU A 179 -11.75 17.11 -13.71
CA LEU A 179 -12.18 16.01 -14.57
C LEU A 179 -13.34 15.34 -13.85
N ALA A 180 -14.54 15.44 -14.43
CA ALA A 180 -15.75 14.89 -13.84
C ALA A 180 -15.57 13.39 -13.62
N ARG A 181 -15.77 12.93 -12.38
CA ARG A 181 -15.73 11.51 -12.02
C ARG A 181 -16.79 10.76 -12.83
N GLN A 182 -16.40 9.71 -13.52
CA GLN A 182 -17.28 8.89 -14.33
C GLN A 182 -18.16 8.01 -13.42
N GLN A 183 -19.47 8.09 -13.61
CA GLN A 183 -20.41 7.31 -12.79
C GLN A 183 -20.38 5.81 -13.10
N ALA A 184 -20.08 5.42 -14.34
CA ALA A 184 -20.13 4.02 -14.77
C ALA A 184 -19.06 3.13 -14.07
N PRO A 185 -17.76 3.50 -14.05
CA PRO A 185 -16.74 2.76 -13.29
C PRO A 185 -17.06 2.63 -11.80
N ARG A 186 -17.54 3.73 -11.19
CA ARG A 186 -17.98 3.76 -9.80
C ARG A 186 -19.10 2.74 -9.52
N LYS A 187 -20.08 2.66 -10.41
CA LYS A 187 -21.20 1.70 -10.30
C LYS A 187 -20.71 0.26 -10.39
N VAL A 188 -19.75 -0.04 -11.27
CA VAL A 188 -19.17 -1.39 -11.37
C VAL A 188 -18.45 -1.78 -10.08
N ALA A 189 -17.66 -0.88 -9.48
CA ALA A 189 -16.99 -1.14 -8.20
C ALA A 189 -18.02 -1.41 -7.08
N LEU A 190 -19.08 -0.59 -6.98
CA LEU A 190 -20.17 -0.80 -6.02
C LEU A 190 -20.88 -2.14 -6.22
N GLN A 191 -21.18 -2.51 -7.46
CA GLN A 191 -21.84 -3.77 -7.78
C GLN A 191 -20.96 -4.98 -7.45
N ARG A 192 -19.67 -4.92 -7.82
CA ARG A 192 -18.66 -5.93 -7.49
C ARG A 192 -18.60 -6.18 -5.99
N ASP A 193 -18.56 -5.10 -5.22
CA ASP A 193 -18.37 -5.15 -3.76
C ASP A 193 -19.71 -5.26 -3.00
N ASN A 194 -20.82 -5.55 -3.70
CA ASN A 194 -22.15 -5.72 -3.14
C ASN A 194 -22.62 -4.52 -2.27
N TYR A 195 -22.28 -3.30 -2.70
CA TYR A 195 -22.62 -2.04 -2.02
C TYR A 195 -22.19 -2.00 -0.55
N ARG A 196 -21.05 -2.63 -0.23
CA ARG A 196 -20.49 -2.69 1.12
C ARG A 196 -19.02 -2.32 1.12
N CYS A 197 -18.53 -1.80 2.24
CA CYS A 197 -17.09 -1.69 2.44
C CYS A 197 -16.45 -3.08 2.41
N VAL A 198 -15.45 -3.28 1.55
CA VAL A 198 -14.77 -4.58 1.41
C VAL A 198 -14.05 -5.06 2.68
N LEU A 199 -13.70 -4.14 3.57
CA LEU A 199 -12.99 -4.43 4.82
C LEU A 199 -13.94 -4.55 6.02
N MET A 200 -14.84 -3.59 6.20
CA MET A 200 -15.73 -3.53 7.38
C MET A 200 -17.09 -4.19 7.15
N GLY A 201 -17.48 -4.47 5.91
CA GLY A 201 -18.82 -4.98 5.57
C GLY A 201 -19.96 -3.99 5.79
N SER A 202 -19.66 -2.73 6.14
CA SER A 202 -20.64 -1.66 6.36
C SER A 202 -21.39 -1.33 5.07
N HIS A 203 -22.66 -0.93 5.19
CA HIS A 203 -23.43 -0.36 4.09
C HIS A 203 -22.95 1.04 3.71
N ASP A 204 -23.44 1.54 2.58
CA ASP A 204 -23.18 2.89 2.05
C ASP A 204 -21.69 3.27 1.99
N PRO A 205 -20.85 2.47 1.32
CA PRO A 205 -19.42 2.75 1.23
C PRO A 205 -19.13 3.90 0.26
N GLU A 206 -17.96 4.50 0.45
CA GLU A 206 -17.33 5.37 -0.52
C GLU A 206 -16.54 4.54 -1.54
N VAL A 207 -16.44 5.03 -2.77
CA VAL A 207 -15.59 4.41 -3.79
C VAL A 207 -14.26 5.16 -3.79
N ALA A 208 -13.23 4.50 -3.25
CA ALA A 208 -11.89 5.03 -3.12
C ALA A 208 -11.05 4.64 -4.33
N HIS A 209 -10.28 5.60 -4.87
CA HIS A 209 -9.26 5.29 -5.88
C HIS A 209 -8.01 4.72 -5.22
N ILE A 210 -7.36 3.78 -5.88
CA ILE A 210 -6.12 3.14 -5.40
C ILE A 210 -4.94 4.06 -5.74
N TYR A 211 -4.71 4.29 -7.03
CA TYR A 211 -3.90 5.42 -7.46
C TYR A 211 -4.74 6.70 -7.33
N PRO A 212 -4.28 7.71 -6.56
CA PRO A 212 -5.13 8.83 -6.20
C PRO A 212 -5.70 9.57 -7.40
N HIS A 213 -7.00 9.88 -7.36
CA HIS A 213 -7.67 10.61 -8.45
C HIS A 213 -6.99 11.96 -8.72
N ALA A 214 -6.57 12.66 -7.67
CA ALA A 214 -5.84 13.92 -7.77
C ALA A 214 -4.49 13.77 -8.50
N SER A 215 -3.98 12.56 -8.66
CA SER A 215 -2.72 12.26 -9.34
C SER A 215 -2.94 11.79 -10.78
N THR A 216 -4.18 11.56 -11.21
CA THR A 216 -4.53 11.10 -12.56
C THR A 216 -3.98 12.00 -13.67
N PRO A 217 -4.05 13.35 -13.58
CA PRO A 217 -3.44 14.22 -14.59
C PRO A 217 -1.93 14.01 -14.78
N HIS A 218 -1.25 13.49 -13.76
CA HIS A 218 0.18 13.21 -13.78
C HIS A 218 0.51 11.75 -14.07
N ALA A 219 -0.47 10.89 -14.34
CA ALA A 219 -0.27 9.45 -14.53
C ALA A 219 0.82 9.09 -15.55
N LYS A 220 0.81 9.73 -16.73
CA LYS A 220 1.85 9.54 -17.76
C LYS A 220 3.23 9.99 -17.30
N ALA A 221 3.30 11.09 -16.54
CA ALA A 221 4.56 11.58 -15.97
C ALA A 221 5.08 10.64 -14.88
N CYS A 222 4.20 10.20 -13.97
CA CYS A 222 4.47 9.18 -12.94
C CYS A 222 4.99 7.89 -13.58
N SER A 223 4.35 7.40 -14.64
CA SER A 223 4.78 6.20 -15.36
C SER A 223 6.24 6.30 -15.80
N ARG A 224 6.63 7.38 -16.49
CA ARG A 224 8.03 7.56 -16.95
C ARG A 224 9.04 7.59 -15.81
N VAL A 225 8.71 8.27 -14.71
CA VAL A 225 9.63 8.44 -13.56
C VAL A 225 9.68 7.19 -12.70
N SER A 226 8.61 6.40 -12.65
CA SER A 226 8.55 5.12 -11.94
C SER A 226 9.55 4.09 -12.49
N LYS A 227 10.10 4.29 -13.70
CA LYS A 227 11.18 3.47 -14.24
C LYS A 227 12.37 3.39 -13.29
N ALA A 228 12.66 4.46 -12.54
CA ALA A 228 13.74 4.47 -11.55
C ALA A 228 13.53 3.46 -10.39
N LEU A 229 12.31 2.96 -10.21
CA LEU A 229 11.97 1.99 -9.16
C LEU A 229 12.14 0.53 -9.61
N GLN A 230 12.36 0.27 -10.91
CA GLN A 230 12.43 -1.08 -11.47
C GLN A 230 13.53 -1.94 -10.84
N SER A 231 14.71 -1.36 -10.60
CA SER A 231 15.84 -2.04 -10.00
C SER A 231 15.65 -2.38 -8.52
N LEU A 232 14.68 -1.76 -7.85
CA LEU A 232 14.39 -1.98 -6.44
C LEU A 232 13.15 -2.86 -6.24
N TRP A 233 12.07 -2.57 -6.95
CA TRP A 233 10.77 -3.20 -6.69
C TRP A 233 10.42 -4.29 -7.71
N GLY A 234 11.36 -4.60 -8.60
CA GLY A 234 11.24 -5.63 -9.62
C GLY A 234 10.64 -5.10 -10.93
N ASP A 235 11.16 -5.64 -12.03
CA ASP A 235 10.77 -5.26 -13.38
C ASP A 235 9.29 -5.53 -13.69
N GLY A 236 8.78 -6.70 -13.30
CA GLY A 236 7.42 -7.14 -13.60
C GLY A 236 6.36 -6.18 -13.04
N PRO A 237 6.28 -6.02 -11.70
CA PRO A 237 5.29 -5.16 -11.06
C PRO A 237 5.30 -3.72 -11.59
N ILE A 238 6.49 -3.14 -11.79
CA ILE A 238 6.61 -1.76 -12.25
C ILE A 238 6.25 -1.63 -13.74
N LYS A 239 6.65 -2.56 -14.62
CA LYS A 239 6.28 -2.51 -16.05
C LYS A 239 4.77 -2.64 -16.24
N GLU A 240 4.13 -3.56 -15.55
CA GLU A 240 2.67 -3.75 -15.62
C GLU A 240 1.92 -2.53 -15.05
N PHE A 241 2.39 -1.98 -13.92
CA PHE A 241 1.88 -0.71 -13.41
C PHE A 241 2.01 0.41 -14.45
N MET A 242 3.21 0.62 -15.00
CA MET A 242 3.46 1.67 -15.99
C MET A 242 2.57 1.55 -17.24
N GLN A 243 2.28 0.33 -17.69
CA GLN A 243 1.36 0.08 -18.80
C GLN A 243 -0.06 0.53 -18.46
N GLN A 244 -0.54 0.22 -17.25
CA GLN A 244 -1.86 0.65 -16.78
C GLN A 244 -1.92 2.17 -16.57
N MET A 245 -0.82 2.79 -16.12
CA MET A 245 -0.71 4.24 -15.97
C MET A 245 -0.64 5.02 -17.29
N ASN A 246 -0.40 4.33 -18.41
CA ASN A 246 -0.28 4.93 -19.73
C ASN A 246 -1.60 4.87 -20.53
N THR A 247 -2.72 4.53 -19.89
CA THR A 247 -4.06 4.60 -20.48
C THR A 247 -4.58 6.04 -20.54
N ASP A 248 -5.62 6.27 -21.33
CA ASP A 248 -6.23 7.60 -21.46
C ASP A 248 -7.04 8.02 -20.23
N THR A 249 -7.49 7.05 -19.43
CA THR A 249 -8.18 7.29 -18.15
C THR A 249 -7.78 6.24 -17.11
N LEU A 250 -7.61 6.69 -15.87
CA LEU A 250 -7.46 5.86 -14.67
C LEU A 250 -8.73 5.80 -13.82
N ASP A 251 -9.81 6.39 -14.32
CA ASP A 251 -11.13 6.29 -13.73
C ASP A 251 -11.79 5.00 -14.20
N ILE A 252 -11.26 3.86 -13.73
CA ILE A 252 -11.65 2.50 -14.13
C ILE A 252 -11.90 1.63 -12.88
N PRO A 253 -12.75 0.59 -12.95
CA PRO A 253 -13.06 -0.24 -11.77
C PRO A 253 -11.83 -0.92 -11.14
N GLN A 254 -10.80 -1.20 -11.94
CA GLN A 254 -9.53 -1.77 -11.49
C GLN A 254 -8.71 -0.80 -10.63
N ASN A 255 -8.97 0.51 -10.72
CA ASN A 255 -8.35 1.52 -9.87
C ASN A 255 -9.28 1.93 -8.72
N MET A 256 -10.31 1.13 -8.40
CA MET A 256 -11.33 1.47 -7.41
C MET A 256 -11.64 0.33 -6.44
N MET A 257 -11.86 0.67 -5.18
CA MET A 257 -12.41 -0.23 -4.17
C MET A 257 -13.38 0.49 -3.24
N THR A 258 -14.32 -0.23 -2.65
CA THR A 258 -15.32 0.36 -1.75
C THR A 258 -14.87 0.32 -0.29
N LEU A 259 -14.75 1.49 0.33
CA LEU A 259 -14.28 1.64 1.70
C LEU A 259 -15.32 2.37 2.56
N ASN A 260 -15.32 2.09 3.86
CA ASN A 260 -16.00 2.93 4.82
C ASN A 260 -15.25 4.28 4.90
N CYS A 261 -15.96 5.39 5.13
CA CYS A 261 -15.36 6.73 5.17
C CYS A 261 -14.16 6.84 6.12
N LEU A 262 -14.17 6.16 7.27
CA LEU A 262 -13.05 6.16 8.20
C LEU A 262 -11.82 5.45 7.64
N ILE A 263 -12.02 4.29 6.99
CA ILE A 263 -10.94 3.52 6.36
C ILE A 263 -10.38 4.25 5.15
N HIS A 264 -11.24 4.86 4.35
CA HIS A 264 -10.85 5.70 3.22
C HIS A 264 -9.97 6.86 3.69
N PHE A 265 -10.41 7.60 4.72
CA PHE A 265 -9.64 8.67 5.34
C PHE A 265 -8.27 8.17 5.86
N TRP A 266 -8.21 7.00 6.50
CA TRP A 266 -6.94 6.45 6.96
C TRP A 266 -6.00 6.07 5.82
N LEU A 267 -6.52 5.54 4.71
CA LEU A 267 -5.74 5.20 3.53
C LEU A 267 -5.19 6.45 2.84
N ASP A 268 -6.03 7.47 2.63
CA ASP A 268 -5.66 8.74 1.99
C ASP A 268 -4.60 9.51 2.77
N ASN A 269 -4.63 9.39 4.10
CA ASN A 269 -3.67 10.04 5.00
C ASN A 269 -2.46 9.16 5.33
N PHE A 270 -2.29 8.03 4.63
CA PHE A 270 -1.18 7.08 4.83
C PHE A 270 -1.02 6.68 6.31
N LYS A 271 -2.14 6.46 7.01
CA LYS A 271 -2.20 5.91 8.37
C LYS A 271 -2.25 4.39 8.34
N ILE A 272 -2.81 3.85 7.26
CA ILE A 272 -2.80 2.45 6.91
C ILE A 272 -2.28 2.25 5.49
N ALA A 273 -1.87 1.03 5.17
CA ALA A 273 -1.64 0.57 3.81
C ALA A 273 -2.34 -0.77 3.57
N LEU A 274 -2.54 -1.12 2.30
CA LEU A 274 -3.11 -2.41 1.90
C LEU A 274 -2.03 -3.23 1.21
N GLU A 275 -1.49 -4.21 1.93
CA GLU A 275 -0.50 -5.14 1.42
C GLU A 275 -1.20 -6.22 0.59
N PRO A 276 -0.88 -6.37 -0.70
CA PRO A 276 -1.44 -7.43 -1.51
C PRO A 276 -0.73 -8.76 -1.27
N LEU A 277 -1.50 -9.81 -1.00
CA LEU A 277 -1.00 -11.18 -0.82
C LEU A 277 -1.14 -11.93 -2.16
N GLU A 278 -0.15 -11.78 -3.02
CA GLU A 278 -0.17 -12.27 -4.40
C GLU A 278 -0.24 -13.79 -4.48
N GLU A 279 0.46 -14.49 -3.58
CA GLU A 279 0.64 -15.95 -3.58
C GLU A 279 -0.69 -16.70 -3.41
N ILE A 280 -1.65 -16.06 -2.75
CA ILE A 280 -2.97 -16.61 -2.44
C ILE A 280 -4.10 -15.87 -3.17
N SER A 281 -3.75 -14.87 -3.97
CA SER A 281 -4.70 -14.19 -4.85
C SER A 281 -4.92 -15.01 -6.12
N SER A 282 -6.06 -14.78 -6.77
CA SER A 282 -6.45 -15.44 -8.01
C SER A 282 -7.19 -14.47 -8.92
N LYS A 283 -7.51 -14.90 -10.14
CA LYS A 283 -8.28 -14.09 -11.09
C LYS A 283 -9.68 -13.67 -10.59
N ASN A 284 -10.22 -14.37 -9.59
CA ASN A 284 -11.58 -14.16 -9.04
C ASN A 284 -11.56 -13.68 -7.58
N GLU A 285 -10.40 -13.65 -6.94
CA GLU A 285 -10.25 -13.27 -5.55
C GLU A 285 -8.93 -12.53 -5.34
N LEU A 286 -9.00 -11.27 -4.93
CA LEU A 286 -7.84 -10.47 -4.53
C LEU A 286 -7.78 -10.47 -3.00
N VAL A 287 -6.65 -10.89 -2.45
CA VAL A 287 -6.46 -11.01 -1.01
C VAL A 287 -5.51 -9.91 -0.52
N LEU A 288 -5.94 -9.16 0.49
CA LEU A 288 -5.25 -7.98 1.01
C LEU A 288 -5.10 -8.07 2.53
N ARG A 289 -3.94 -7.65 3.04
CA ARG A 289 -3.67 -7.47 4.47
C ARG A 289 -3.63 -5.98 4.80
N ILE A 290 -4.40 -5.55 5.80
CA ILE A 290 -4.30 -4.18 6.30
C ILE A 290 -3.06 -4.02 7.17
N ARG A 291 -2.26 -2.99 6.88
CA ARG A 291 -1.07 -2.64 7.66
C ARG A 291 -1.26 -1.29 8.36
N HIS A 292 -1.09 -1.28 9.68
CA HIS A 292 -1.07 -0.04 10.46
C HIS A 292 0.33 0.56 10.40
N LEU A 293 0.42 1.84 10.05
CA LEU A 293 1.72 2.48 9.84
C LEU A 293 2.17 3.26 11.08
N LYS A 294 3.48 3.45 11.16
CA LYS A 294 4.13 4.40 12.07
C LYS A 294 4.39 5.72 11.35
N ASP A 295 4.63 6.77 12.12
CA ASP A 295 5.19 8.01 11.59
C ASP A 295 6.72 7.98 11.59
N SER A 296 7.33 8.98 10.98
CA SER A 296 8.79 9.14 10.90
C SER A 296 9.24 10.48 11.42
N SER A 297 10.32 10.48 12.20
CA SER A 297 10.99 11.69 12.66
C SER A 297 11.85 12.37 11.61
N LEU A 298 12.00 11.78 10.42
CA LEU A 298 12.62 12.44 9.27
C LEU A 298 11.75 13.56 8.70
N ARG A 299 10.49 13.65 9.14
CA ARG A 299 9.57 14.72 8.79
C ARG A 299 10.20 16.08 9.17
N PRO A 300 10.35 16.99 8.20
CA PRO A 300 10.80 18.34 8.52
C PRO A 300 9.76 19.06 9.39
N LYS A 301 10.24 19.94 10.26
CA LYS A 301 9.33 20.88 10.94
C LYS A 301 8.75 21.86 9.92
N ARG A 302 7.56 22.39 10.19
CA ARG A 302 6.90 23.38 9.34
C ARG A 302 7.85 24.52 8.97
N GLY A 303 7.93 24.82 7.67
CA GLY A 303 8.79 25.87 7.12
C GLY A 303 10.29 25.58 7.16
N GLN A 304 10.70 24.36 7.54
CA GLN A 304 12.09 23.92 7.54
C GLN A 304 12.32 22.86 6.46
N GLN A 305 13.54 22.79 5.95
CA GLN A 305 13.99 21.67 5.14
C GLN A 305 14.53 20.56 6.05
N SER A 306 14.39 19.30 5.63
CA SER A 306 15.01 18.19 6.33
C SER A 306 16.52 18.27 6.22
N ALA A 307 17.24 17.87 7.27
CA ALA A 307 18.71 17.74 7.21
C ALA A 307 19.17 16.72 6.14
N TYR A 308 18.26 15.82 5.74
CA TYR A 308 18.50 14.76 4.76
C TYR A 308 17.70 14.95 3.47
N GLU A 309 17.31 16.20 3.16
CA GLU A 309 16.49 16.47 1.97
C GLU A 309 17.24 16.12 0.67
N PHE A 310 18.54 16.43 0.62
CA PHE A 310 19.36 16.24 -0.58
C PHE A 310 20.42 15.13 -0.46
N GLY A 311 20.66 14.60 0.74
CA GLY A 311 21.74 13.64 0.96
C GLY A 311 22.16 13.52 2.41
N GLY A 312 23.17 12.69 2.65
CA GLY A 312 23.88 12.59 3.93
C GLY A 312 23.33 11.56 4.91
N LEU A 313 22.29 10.82 4.54
CA LEU A 313 21.79 9.70 5.34
C LEU A 313 22.53 8.42 4.95
N SER A 314 22.96 7.62 5.92
CA SER A 314 23.64 6.35 5.59
C SER A 314 22.59 5.29 5.19
N ILE A 315 22.88 4.44 4.21
CA ILE A 315 21.91 3.39 3.78
C ILE A 315 21.61 2.38 4.91
N ASP A 316 22.55 2.16 5.81
CA ASP A 316 22.46 1.29 6.99
C ASP A 316 21.95 2.03 8.24
N THR A 317 21.33 3.20 8.06
CA THR A 317 20.67 3.89 9.18
C THR A 317 19.47 3.05 9.65
N ASP A 318 19.42 2.77 10.96
CA ASP A 318 18.36 1.95 11.55
C ASP A 318 17.00 2.70 11.50
N PRO A 319 15.95 2.14 10.90
CA PRO A 319 14.63 2.77 10.90
C PRO A 319 14.05 2.95 12.31
N LYS A 320 14.41 2.12 13.30
CA LYS A 320 13.92 2.21 14.68
C LYS A 320 14.27 3.55 15.32
N ASP A 321 15.35 4.20 14.88
CA ASP A 321 15.76 5.53 15.35
C ASP A 321 14.79 6.64 14.91
N TYR A 322 14.05 6.40 13.81
CA TYR A 322 13.17 7.39 13.20
C TYR A 322 11.69 7.04 13.32
N LEU A 323 11.34 5.78 13.57
CA LEU A 323 9.96 5.34 13.71
C LEU A 323 9.29 5.91 14.97
N ARG A 324 8.09 6.45 14.81
CA ARG A 324 7.29 7.05 15.89
C ARG A 324 5.84 6.60 15.84
N ASP A 325 5.16 6.67 16.96
CA ASP A 325 3.70 6.55 16.97
C ASP A 325 3.07 7.72 16.19
N ILE A 326 2.04 7.43 15.41
CA ILE A 326 1.19 8.46 14.82
C ILE A 326 0.44 9.14 15.97
N LEU A 327 0.45 10.48 15.99
CA LEU A 327 -0.24 11.26 17.03
C LEU A 327 -1.50 11.92 16.46
N THR A 328 -2.51 12.04 17.31
CA THR A 328 -3.68 12.90 17.10
C THR A 328 -3.26 14.38 17.17
N PRO A 329 -4.10 15.32 16.70
CA PRO A 329 -3.85 16.76 16.88
C PRO A 329 -3.65 17.19 18.34
N ALA A 330 -4.24 16.44 19.28
CA ALA A 330 -4.08 16.66 20.72
C ALA A 330 -2.76 16.08 21.30
N GLY A 331 -1.91 15.45 20.47
CA GLY A 331 -0.63 14.86 20.88
C GLY A 331 -0.74 13.46 21.49
N HIS A 332 -1.94 12.88 21.59
CA HIS A 332 -2.12 11.49 22.03
C HIS A 332 -1.80 10.52 20.89
N LYS A 333 -1.35 9.31 21.22
CA LYS A 333 -1.21 8.22 20.24
C LYS A 333 -2.54 7.98 19.53
N LEU A 334 -2.50 7.95 18.20
CA LEU A 334 -3.65 7.60 17.37
C LEU A 334 -3.93 6.10 17.52
N GLU A 335 -5.14 5.79 17.97
CA GLU A 335 -5.65 4.42 17.99
C GLU A 335 -6.49 4.18 16.73
N LEU A 336 -6.07 3.21 15.92
CA LEU A 336 -6.81 2.75 14.76
C LEU A 336 -7.74 1.62 15.20
N ASP A 337 -8.96 1.95 15.63
CA ASP A 337 -9.99 0.98 16.01
C ASP A 337 -11.09 0.92 14.95
N ALA A 338 -11.18 -0.23 14.27
CA ALA A 338 -12.24 -0.54 13.34
C ALA A 338 -12.76 -1.95 13.62
N ARG A 339 -14.05 -2.19 13.33
CA ARG A 339 -14.69 -3.50 13.52
C ARG A 339 -15.49 -3.88 12.30
N HIS A 340 -15.46 -5.16 11.97
CA HIS A 340 -16.35 -5.69 10.94
C HIS A 340 -17.80 -5.65 11.46
N VAL A 341 -18.70 -5.04 10.70
CA VAL A 341 -20.05 -4.67 11.15
C VAL A 341 -20.90 -5.89 11.48
N GLN A 342 -20.79 -6.97 10.71
CA GLN A 342 -21.66 -8.14 10.90
C GLN A 342 -21.17 -9.05 12.03
N THR A 343 -19.86 -9.14 12.22
CA THR A 343 -19.25 -10.10 13.16
C THR A 343 -18.80 -9.45 14.46
N GLY A 344 -18.66 -8.13 14.50
CA GLY A 344 -18.11 -7.38 15.63
C GLY A 344 -16.60 -7.57 15.85
N HIS A 345 -15.95 -8.38 15.00
CA HIS A 345 -14.53 -8.68 15.13
C HIS A 345 -13.69 -7.42 14.90
N PRO A 346 -12.67 -7.17 15.75
CA PRO A 346 -11.76 -6.05 15.56
C PRO A 346 -10.89 -6.27 14.33
N ILE A 347 -10.76 -5.22 13.52
CA ILE A 347 -9.81 -5.13 12.43
C ILE A 347 -8.54 -4.54 13.02
N ARG A 348 -7.48 -5.35 13.05
CA ARG A 348 -6.18 -4.99 13.60
C ARG A 348 -5.13 -4.98 12.50
N ASP A 349 -3.96 -4.44 12.80
CA ASP A 349 -2.78 -4.63 11.98
C ASP A 349 -2.56 -6.13 11.71
N GLY A 350 -2.36 -6.46 10.43
CA GLY A 350 -2.24 -7.83 9.96
C GLY A 350 -3.56 -8.50 9.58
N HIS A 351 -4.72 -7.86 9.77
CA HIS A 351 -6.01 -8.43 9.37
C HIS A 351 -6.09 -8.58 7.85
N VAL A 352 -6.42 -9.79 7.40
CA VAL A 352 -6.55 -10.14 5.99
C VAL A 352 -8.02 -10.21 5.58
N PHE A 353 -8.32 -9.68 4.41
CA PHE A 353 -9.64 -9.71 3.81
C PHE A 353 -9.53 -9.99 2.31
N SER A 354 -10.66 -10.38 1.70
CA SER A 354 -10.71 -10.74 0.28
C SER A 354 -11.75 -9.92 -0.46
N ILE A 355 -11.40 -9.41 -1.64
CA ILE A 355 -12.32 -8.84 -2.61
C ILE A 355 -12.59 -9.92 -3.67
N ARG A 356 -13.85 -10.24 -3.94
CA ARG A 356 -14.24 -11.35 -4.81
C ARG A 356 -15.07 -10.87 -5.98
N THR A 357 -14.94 -11.56 -7.11
CA THR A 357 -15.82 -11.37 -8.26
C THR A 357 -16.16 -12.71 -8.90
N THR A 358 -17.41 -12.87 -9.34
CA THR A 358 -17.83 -14.02 -10.16
C THR A 358 -17.64 -13.76 -11.65
N ASP A 359 -17.46 -12.51 -12.05
CA ASP A 359 -17.29 -12.09 -13.44
C ASP A 359 -16.10 -11.11 -13.55
N PRO A 360 -14.88 -11.62 -13.77
CA PRO A 360 -13.69 -10.79 -13.85
C PRO A 360 -13.65 -9.90 -15.11
N VAL A 361 -14.56 -10.08 -16.07
CA VAL A 361 -14.64 -9.26 -17.28
C VAL A 361 -15.52 -8.04 -17.05
N SER A 362 -16.75 -8.25 -16.58
CA SER A 362 -17.69 -7.13 -16.35
C SER A 362 -17.52 -6.44 -15.01
N HIS A 363 -17.04 -7.16 -13.99
CA HIS A 363 -16.79 -6.68 -12.63
C HIS A 363 -15.37 -7.04 -12.20
N PRO A 364 -14.35 -6.47 -12.86
CA PRO A 364 -12.97 -6.83 -12.60
C PRO A 364 -12.56 -6.45 -11.17
N LEU A 365 -11.67 -7.24 -10.59
CA LEU A 365 -11.05 -6.93 -9.32
C LEU A 365 -10.20 -5.66 -9.42
N PRO A 366 -9.92 -5.00 -8.28
CA PRO A 366 -8.85 -4.03 -8.22
C PRO A 366 -7.54 -4.59 -8.81
N SER A 367 -6.79 -3.76 -9.52
CA SER A 367 -5.52 -4.17 -10.13
C SER A 367 -4.51 -4.47 -9.04
N LEU A 368 -4.06 -5.73 -8.99
CA LEU A 368 -2.98 -6.18 -8.11
C LEU A 368 -1.74 -5.27 -8.25
N ARG A 369 -1.40 -4.87 -9.47
CA ARG A 369 -0.19 -4.09 -9.75
C ARG A 369 -0.29 -2.64 -9.30
N ILE A 370 -1.47 -2.02 -9.42
CA ILE A 370 -1.70 -0.68 -8.85
C ILE A 370 -1.57 -0.74 -7.33
N ILE A 371 -2.19 -1.73 -6.69
CA ILE A 371 -2.12 -1.89 -5.22
C ILE A 371 -0.69 -2.16 -4.76
N GLN A 372 0.07 -3.01 -5.46
CA GLN A 372 1.47 -3.30 -5.12
C GLN A 372 2.35 -2.05 -5.13
N VAL A 373 2.22 -1.21 -6.16
CA VAL A 373 2.98 0.04 -6.23
C VAL A 373 2.47 1.04 -5.21
N GLN A 374 1.15 1.16 -5.03
CA GLN A 374 0.55 2.02 -4.00
C GLN A 374 1.05 1.66 -2.61
N TYR A 375 1.04 0.38 -2.25
CA TYR A 375 1.53 -0.13 -0.98
C TYR A 375 2.96 0.33 -0.70
N ARG A 376 3.90 0.07 -1.62
CA ARG A 376 5.31 0.47 -1.46
C ARG A 376 5.49 1.99 -1.44
N MET A 377 4.75 2.72 -2.27
CA MET A 377 4.76 4.19 -2.25
C MET A 377 4.30 4.75 -0.92
N ILE A 378 3.21 4.23 -0.34
CA ILE A 378 2.72 4.63 0.98
C ILE A 378 3.77 4.37 2.06
N LEU A 379 4.38 3.17 2.08
CA LEU A 379 5.44 2.83 3.03
C LEU A 379 6.63 3.79 2.90
N MET A 380 7.12 4.00 1.68
CA MET A 380 8.24 4.91 1.40
C MET A 380 7.93 6.34 1.83
N ILE A 381 6.78 6.89 1.42
CA ILE A 381 6.36 8.26 1.74
C ILE A 381 6.26 8.45 3.25
N ARG A 382 5.68 7.48 3.95
CA ARG A 382 5.50 7.55 5.40
C ARG A 382 6.83 7.43 6.13
N LEU A 383 7.67 6.46 5.76
CA LEU A 383 8.99 6.26 6.36
C LEU A 383 9.94 7.45 6.12
N ALA A 384 9.85 8.08 4.95
CA ALA A 384 10.57 9.32 4.66
C ALA A 384 10.05 10.53 5.46
N GLY A 385 8.89 10.43 6.12
CA GLY A 385 8.26 11.54 6.83
C GLY A 385 7.64 12.57 5.89
N ALA A 386 6.97 12.12 4.82
CA ALA A 386 6.37 12.98 3.80
C ALA A 386 4.86 12.75 3.61
N ALA A 387 4.21 12.08 4.56
CA ALA A 387 2.81 11.70 4.46
C ALA A 387 1.79 12.80 4.79
N GLU A 388 2.15 13.75 5.66
CA GLU A 388 1.24 14.80 6.13
C GLU A 388 1.90 16.16 5.96
N ASP A 389 1.28 17.03 5.18
CA ASP A 389 1.35 18.48 5.38
C ASP A 389 -0.03 18.83 5.94
N GLN A 390 -0.16 18.97 7.27
CA GLN A 390 -1.38 19.52 7.86
C GLN A 390 -1.40 21.02 7.53
N ASP A 391 -1.73 21.39 6.30
CA ASP A 391 -1.79 22.78 5.86
C ASP A 391 -2.69 22.98 4.62
N ASP A 392 -3.70 22.13 4.39
CA ASP A 392 -4.81 22.44 3.47
C ASP A 392 -6.15 22.44 4.24
N ASP A 393 -6.31 23.39 5.18
CA ASP A 393 -7.62 23.77 5.73
C ASP A 393 -8.43 24.64 4.73
N GLU A 394 -8.27 24.45 3.41
CA GLU A 394 -8.96 25.24 2.38
C GLU A 394 -9.70 24.43 1.29
N ASP A 395 -9.94 23.13 1.48
CA ASP A 395 -10.95 22.44 0.68
C ASP A 395 -12.25 22.32 1.50
N GLY A 396 -13.13 23.29 1.30
CA GLY A 396 -14.53 23.16 1.72
C GLY A 396 -15.17 21.90 1.12
N PRO A 397 -16.21 21.33 1.75
CA PRO A 397 -16.83 20.10 1.28
C PRO A 397 -17.29 20.22 -0.19
N ASP A 398 -16.96 19.21 -1.00
CA ASP A 398 -17.43 19.06 -2.38
C ASP A 398 -18.94 19.37 -2.44
N PRO A 399 -19.40 20.32 -3.29
CA PRO A 399 -20.82 20.55 -3.44
C PRO A 399 -21.51 19.26 -3.95
N PRO A 400 -22.73 18.96 -3.46
CA PRO A 400 -23.46 17.78 -3.89
C PRO A 400 -23.65 17.78 -5.42
N PRO A 401 -23.77 16.59 -6.05
CA PRO A 401 -23.61 16.38 -7.49
C PRO A 401 -24.66 17.04 -8.41
N ASP A 402 -25.49 17.96 -7.91
CA ASP A 402 -26.63 18.54 -8.63
C ASP A 402 -26.51 20.05 -8.92
N THR A 403 -25.37 20.71 -8.65
CA THR A 403 -25.18 22.11 -9.09
C THR A 403 -24.70 22.16 -10.54
N ILE A 404 -25.64 22.33 -11.46
CA ILE A 404 -25.39 22.75 -12.85
C ILE A 404 -24.77 24.16 -12.79
N SER A 405 -23.47 24.26 -13.08
CA SER A 405 -22.80 25.52 -13.32
C SER A 405 -23.27 26.09 -14.66
N THR A 406 -24.04 27.16 -14.63
CA THR A 406 -24.35 27.95 -15.83
C THR A 406 -23.08 28.69 -16.27
N GLU A 407 -22.57 28.35 -17.45
CA GLU A 407 -21.50 29.05 -18.14
C GLU A 407 -21.88 30.53 -18.34
N TYR A 408 -21.03 31.44 -17.87
CA TYR A 408 -20.99 32.82 -18.33
C TYR A 408 -19.85 32.90 -19.35
N GLU A 409 -20.20 33.14 -20.62
CA GLU A 409 -19.25 33.50 -21.68
C GLU A 409 -18.76 34.93 -21.43
N GLU A 410 -17.47 35.11 -21.15
CA GLU A 410 -16.80 36.42 -21.25
C GLU A 410 -16.16 36.55 -22.63
N GLU A 411 -16.59 37.57 -23.38
CA GLU A 411 -16.03 37.96 -24.68
C GLU A 411 -14.68 38.68 -24.49
N ASP A 412 -13.65 38.20 -25.16
CA ASP A 412 -12.31 38.81 -25.22
C ASP A 412 -12.31 40.09 -26.09
N GLU A 413 -12.13 41.27 -25.48
CA GLU A 413 -11.70 42.48 -26.20
C GLU A 413 -10.16 42.60 -26.21
N ILE A 414 -9.59 42.39 -27.39
CA ILE A 414 -8.19 42.59 -27.72
C ILE A 414 -7.91 44.09 -27.82
N MET A 415 -7.00 44.63 -27.00
CA MET A 415 -6.42 45.95 -27.23
C MET A 415 -4.88 45.88 -27.31
N ASP A 416 -4.43 45.87 -28.56
CA ASP A 416 -3.05 45.97 -29.02
C ASP A 416 -2.46 47.34 -28.60
N SER A 417 -1.35 47.31 -27.88
CA SER A 417 -0.67 48.51 -27.39
C SER A 417 0.66 48.67 -28.12
N ASN A 418 0.62 49.42 -29.22
CA ASN A 418 1.81 50.04 -29.79
C ASN A 418 1.52 51.49 -30.20
N GLU A 419 2.31 52.37 -29.60
CA GLU A 419 2.68 53.72 -30.02
C GLU A 419 1.62 54.83 -30.03
N ARG A 420 1.96 55.85 -29.21
CA ARG A 420 2.26 57.25 -29.61
C ARG A 420 1.39 58.31 -28.92
N ILE A 421 1.92 58.95 -27.87
CA ILE A 421 2.64 60.24 -27.88
C ILE A 421 1.70 61.45 -27.77
N MET A 422 1.99 62.31 -26.77
CA MET A 422 1.64 63.75 -26.63
C MET A 422 0.15 64.07 -26.40
N SER A 423 -0.29 65.05 -25.60
CA SER A 423 0.36 66.17 -24.93
C SER A 423 -0.67 66.84 -24.00
N TRP A 424 -0.20 67.36 -22.85
CA TRP A 424 -0.52 68.68 -22.27
C TRP A 424 -1.99 69.08 -22.01
N ALA A 425 -2.25 69.26 -20.71
CA ALA A 425 -2.74 70.48 -20.04
C ALA A 425 -4.11 71.11 -20.38
N ASP A 426 -4.72 71.58 -19.28
CA ASP A 426 -5.79 72.58 -19.11
C ASP A 426 -7.23 72.11 -19.29
N PHE A 427 -7.88 71.77 -18.17
CA PHE A 427 -9.10 72.43 -17.67
C PHE A 427 -9.27 72.25 -16.16
#